data_AF-A0A0D1LAW4-F1
#
_entry.id   AF-A0A0D1LAW4-F1
#
_cell.length_a   1.000
_cell.length_b   1.000
_cell.length_c   1.000
_cell.angle_alpha   90.00
_cell.angle_beta   90.00
_cell.angle_gamma   90.00
#
_symmetry.space_group_name_H-M   'P 1'
#
loop_
_entity.id
_entity.type
_entity.pdbx_description
1 polymer ?
#
loop_
_entity_poly.entity_id
_entity_poly.type
_entity_poly.pdbx_seq_one_letter_code
_entity_poly.pdbx_strand_id
1 'polypeptide(L)'
;MSEDVKKYFTTGEFSKLCRVKKQTLFHYDEIGLFSPEIKKENGYRYYSYHQFEIFQVISLFKELGVPLKEIKCLIKGKTPDKILHVLKEKSIEID
;
A
#
# COMPACT_ATOMS: atom_id res chain seq x y z
N MET A 1 7.25 -7.39 27.29
CA MET A 1 8.55 -6.86 26.82
C MET A 1 8.23 -5.93 25.67
N SER A 2 8.31 -4.62 25.94
CA SER A 2 8.01 -3.55 24.99
C SER A 2 9.15 -3.42 24.00
N GLU A 3 9.07 -4.14 22.88
CA GLU A 3 9.94 -3.86 21.74
C GLU A 3 9.56 -2.49 21.17
N ASP A 4 10.54 -1.61 21.04
CA ASP A 4 10.42 -0.32 20.36
C ASP A 4 9.84 -0.52 18.95
N VAL A 5 8.51 -0.41 18.81
CA VAL A 5 7.86 -0.35 17.50
C VAL A 5 8.35 0.94 16.86
N LYS A 6 9.38 0.81 16.01
CA LYS A 6 9.95 1.92 15.25
C LYS A 6 8.80 2.65 14.56
N LYS A 7 8.48 3.85 15.04
CA LYS A 7 7.28 4.60 14.61
C LYS A 7 7.26 4.84 13.10
N TYR A 8 8.46 4.95 12.52
CA TYR A 8 8.67 5.17 11.10
C TYR A 8 9.82 4.32 10.54
N PHE A 9 9.66 3.91 9.29
CA PHE A 9 10.61 3.17 8.48
C PHE A 9 11.07 4.04 7.31
N THR A 10 12.37 4.04 7.03
CA THR A 10 12.88 4.60 5.77
C THR A 10 12.37 3.80 4.57
N THR A 11 12.44 4.33 3.34
CA THR A 11 12.08 3.57 2.12
C THR A 11 12.76 2.20 2.06
N GLY A 12 14.02 2.10 2.50
CA GLY A 12 14.75 0.84 2.45
C GLY A 12 14.33 -0.18 3.50
N GLU A 13 13.95 0.28 4.70
CA GLU A 13 13.40 -0.60 5.73
C GLU A 13 11.98 -1.04 5.36
N PHE A 14 11.14 -0.11 4.90
CA PHE A 14 9.78 -0.41 4.50
C PHE A 14 9.73 -1.33 3.29
N SER A 15 10.63 -1.17 2.31
CA SER A 15 10.70 -2.07 1.15
C SER A 15 11.08 -3.49 1.56
N LYS A 16 11.98 -3.64 2.54
CA LYS A 16 12.35 -4.96 3.09
C LYS A 16 11.19 -5.58 3.86
N LEU A 17 10.51 -4.77 4.70
CA LEU A 17 9.34 -5.19 5.47
C LEU A 17 8.22 -5.71 4.55
N CYS A 18 7.94 -4.98 3.47
CA CYS A 18 6.91 -5.34 2.48
C CYS A 18 7.40 -6.33 1.40
N ARG A 19 8.67 -6.78 1.46
CA ARG A 19 9.29 -7.68 0.45
C ARG A 19 9.17 -7.19 -1.00
N VAL A 20 9.30 -5.87 -1.20
CA VAL A 20 9.29 -5.23 -2.52
C VAL A 20 10.57 -4.47 -2.81
N LYS A 21 10.79 -4.12 -4.08
CA LYS A 21 11.88 -3.23 -4.47
C LYS A 21 11.55 -1.79 -4.04
N LYS A 22 12.57 -1.00 -3.69
CA LYS A 22 12.38 0.44 -3.38
C LYS A 22 11.70 1.18 -4.53
N GLN A 23 12.00 0.81 -5.77
CA GLN A 23 11.38 1.34 -6.99
C GLN A 23 9.86 1.20 -7.00
N THR A 24 9.31 0.14 -6.40
CA THR A 24 7.85 -0.03 -6.28
C THR A 24 7.23 1.06 -5.41
N LEU A 25 7.88 1.40 -4.29
CA LEU A 25 7.42 2.46 -3.40
C LEU A 25 7.55 3.85 -4.05
N PHE A 26 8.62 4.10 -4.80
CA PHE A 26 8.78 5.34 -5.57
C PHE A 26 7.70 5.46 -6.65
N HIS A 27 7.47 4.39 -7.41
CA HIS A 27 6.43 4.37 -8.44
C HIS A 27 5.03 4.60 -7.85
N TYR A 28 4.70 3.95 -6.73
CA TYR A 28 3.39 4.14 -6.09
C TYR A 28 3.19 5.55 -5.54
N ASP A 29 4.28 6.18 -5.08
CA ASP A 29 4.28 7.57 -4.67
C ASP A 29 4.08 8.52 -5.86
N GLU A 30 4.78 8.28 -6.97
CA GLU A 30 4.67 9.05 -8.22
C GLU A 30 3.26 9.01 -8.83
N ILE A 31 2.64 7.84 -8.89
CA ILE A 31 1.26 7.71 -9.39
C ILE A 31 0.23 8.11 -8.33
N GLY A 32 0.66 8.47 -7.12
CA GLY A 32 -0.19 8.87 -6.00
C GLY A 32 -1.15 7.76 -5.54
N LEU A 33 -0.76 6.50 -5.70
CA LEU A 33 -1.44 5.32 -5.15
C LEU A 33 -1.14 5.19 -3.67
N PHE A 34 0.13 5.30 -3.30
CA PHE A 34 0.60 5.15 -1.93
C PHE A 34 1.85 6.01 -1.70
N SER A 35 1.72 7.01 -0.85
CA SER A 35 2.76 7.99 -0.56
C SER A 35 3.24 7.83 0.88
N PRO A 36 4.52 8.11 1.19
CA PRO A 36 5.01 8.14 2.56
C PRO A 36 4.25 9.20 3.37
N GLU A 37 4.07 8.94 4.66
CA GLU A 37 3.48 9.90 5.60
C GLU A 37 4.36 11.14 5.75
N ILE A 38 5.69 10.98 5.66
CA ILE A 38 6.66 12.08 5.75
C ILE A 38 7.58 12.06 4.53
N LYS A 39 7.63 13.20 3.83
CA LYS A 39 8.67 13.54 2.86
C LYS A 39 9.49 14.70 3.41
N LYS A 40 10.79 14.47 3.60
CA LYS A 40 11.74 15.53 3.96
C LYS A 40 12.18 16.28 2.70
N GLU A 41 12.61 17.52 2.87
CA GLU A 41 13.08 18.39 1.79
C GLU A 41 14.27 17.80 1.01
N ASN A 42 15.10 17.01 1.69
CA ASN A 42 16.21 16.29 1.09
C ASN A 42 15.80 15.00 0.32
N GLY A 43 14.51 14.78 0.08
CA GLY A 43 13.98 13.66 -0.68
C GLY A 43 13.84 12.35 0.09
N TYR A 44 14.21 12.31 1.37
CA TYR A 44 14.01 11.14 2.21
C TYR A 44 12.53 10.92 2.51
N ARG A 45 12.11 9.66 2.43
CA ARG A 45 10.72 9.23 2.66
C ARG A 45 10.67 8.31 3.88
N TYR A 46 9.67 8.54 4.71
CA TYR A 46 9.41 7.75 5.90
C TYR A 46 7.96 7.26 5.90
N TYR A 47 7.82 5.98 6.19
CA TYR A 47 6.55 5.26 6.20
C TYR A 47 6.24 4.83 7.63
N SER A 48 5.02 5.06 8.11
CA SER A 48 4.65 4.61 9.46
C SER A 48 4.27 3.14 9.49
N TYR A 49 4.18 2.59 10.71
CA TYR A 49 3.68 1.23 10.91
C TYR A 49 2.25 1.05 10.36
N HIS A 50 1.36 2.03 10.52
CA HIS A 50 -0.01 1.95 9.98
C HIS A 50 -0.05 1.84 8.45
N GLN A 51 0.94 2.43 7.76
CA GLN A 51 1.03 2.32 6.32
C GLN A 51 1.40 0.90 5.85
N PHE A 52 1.94 0.05 6.71
CA PHE A 52 2.19 -1.36 6.39
C PHE A 52 0.88 -2.10 6.11
N GLU A 53 -0.14 -1.94 6.95
CA GLU A 53 -1.45 -2.59 6.78
C GLU A 53 -2.09 -2.16 5.45
N ILE A 54 -2.06 -0.87 5.15
CA ILE A 54 -2.55 -0.33 3.87
C ILE A 54 -1.79 -0.93 2.69
N PHE A 55 -0.46 -1.07 2.80
CA PHE A 55 0.36 -1.67 1.76
C PHE A 55 0.03 -3.15 1.54
N GLN A 56 -0.26 -3.91 2.59
CA GLN A 56 -0.68 -5.31 2.46
C GLN A 56 -1.99 -5.42 1.66
N VAL A 57 -2.95 -4.53 1.90
CA VAL A 57 -4.20 -4.47 1.11
C VAL A 57 -3.92 -4.13 -0.36
N ILE A 58 -3.02 -3.18 -0.63
CA ILE A 58 -2.57 -2.88 -2.00
C ILE A 58 -1.97 -4.12 -2.66
N SER A 59 -1.10 -4.84 -1.95
CA SER A 59 -0.43 -6.04 -2.48
C SER A 59 -1.44 -7.12 -2.81
N LEU A 60 -2.40 -7.37 -1.91
CA LEU A 60 -3.46 -8.34 -2.13
C LEU A 60 -4.27 -8.06 -3.39
N PHE A 61 -4.76 -6.83 -3.57
CA PHE A 61 -5.52 -6.49 -4.77
C PHE A 61 -4.69 -6.59 -6.05
N LYS A 62 -3.40 -6.24 -5.98
CA LYS A 62 -2.49 -6.41 -7.10
C LYS A 62 -2.27 -7.88 -7.43
N GLU A 63 -2.11 -8.75 -6.44
CA GLU A 63 -1.98 -10.21 -6.60
C GLU A 63 -3.26 -10.82 -7.21
N LEU A 64 -4.42 -10.28 -6.86
CA LEU A 64 -5.70 -10.60 -7.49
C LEU A 64 -5.86 -10.03 -8.91
N GLY A 65 -4.87 -9.34 -9.45
CA GLY A 65 -4.90 -8.79 -10.82
C GLY A 65 -5.71 -7.50 -10.97
N VAL A 66 -6.07 -6.83 -9.87
CA VAL A 66 -6.77 -5.53 -9.93
C VAL A 66 -5.81 -4.46 -10.48
N PRO A 67 -6.19 -3.67 -11.49
CA PRO A 67 -5.36 -2.58 -12.01
C PRO A 67 -5.03 -1.52 -10.96
N LEU A 68 -3.79 -1.02 -10.92
CA LEU A 68 -3.34 -0.02 -9.93
C LEU A 68 -4.23 1.24 -9.87
N LYS A 69 -4.84 1.63 -11.00
CA LYS A 69 -5.78 2.76 -11.09
C LYS A 69 -7.05 2.49 -10.26
N GLU A 70 -7.55 1.27 -10.29
CA GLU A 70 -8.72 0.85 -9.54
C GLU A 70 -8.40 0.68 -8.05
N ILE A 71 -7.25 0.08 -7.72
CA ILE A 71 -6.75 0.00 -6.33
C ILE A 71 -6.66 1.41 -5.72
N LYS A 72 -6.16 2.39 -6.48
CA LYS A 72 -6.10 3.80 -6.05
C LYS A 72 -7.49 4.36 -5.74
N CYS A 73 -8.50 4.02 -6.53
CA CYS A 73 -9.89 4.43 -6.28
C CYS A 73 -10.48 3.76 -5.04
N LEU A 74 -10.17 2.48 -4.80
CA LEU A 74 -10.62 1.73 -3.62
C LEU A 74 -10.05 2.29 -2.32
N ILE A 75 -8.75 2.63 -2.31
CA ILE A 75 -8.07 3.09 -1.10
C ILE A 75 -8.40 4.56 -0.78
N LYS A 76 -8.60 5.39 -1.81
CA LYS A 76 -9.01 6.80 -1.62
C LYS A 76 -10.51 6.95 -1.38
N GLY A 77 -11.31 6.05 -1.95
CA GLY A 77 -12.75 6.02 -1.81
C GLY A 77 -13.14 5.33 -0.50
N LYS A 78 -13.45 6.11 0.53
CA LYS A 78 -14.07 5.64 1.77
C LYS A 78 -15.50 5.11 1.50
N THR A 79 -15.65 4.00 0.80
CA THR A 79 -16.95 3.32 0.67
C THR A 79 -16.74 1.80 0.72
N PRO A 80 -17.06 1.15 1.87
CA PRO A 80 -17.04 -0.30 2.02
C PRO A 80 -17.77 -1.04 0.88
N ASP A 81 -18.80 -0.43 0.29
CA ASP A 81 -19.59 -1.00 -0.80
C ASP A 81 -18.77 -1.26 -2.08
N LYS A 82 -17.80 -0.39 -2.40
CA LYS A 82 -16.93 -0.58 -3.57
C LYS A 82 -15.94 -1.72 -3.35
N ILE A 83 -15.44 -1.87 -2.13
CA ILE A 83 -14.55 -2.97 -1.76
C ILE A 83 -15.31 -4.30 -1.87
N LEU A 84 -16.54 -4.36 -1.37
CA LEU A 84 -17.40 -5.54 -1.46
C LEU A 84 -17.72 -5.92 -2.92
N HIS A 85 -17.93 -4.94 -3.79
CA HIS A 85 -18.17 -5.18 -5.22
C HIS A 85 -16.97 -5.87 -5.89
N VAL A 86 -15.76 -5.30 -5.73
CA VAL A 86 -14.54 -5.86 -6.34
C VAL A 86 -14.23 -7.25 -5.80
N LEU A 87 -14.44 -7.49 -4.50
CA LEU A 87 -14.28 -8.82 -3.90
C LEU A 87 -15.29 -9.83 -4.48
N LYS A 88 -16.55 -9.42 -4.68
CA LYS A 88 -17.57 -10.29 -5.27
C LYS A 88 -17.27 -10.63 -6.73
N GLU A 89 -16.90 -9.66 -7.55
CA GLU A 89 -16.53 -9.89 -8.95
C GLU A 89 -15.38 -10.89 -9.07
N LYS A 90 -14.37 -10.79 -8.20
CA LYS A 90 -13.22 -11.71 -8.22
C LYS A 90 -13.45 -13.06 -7.54
N SER A 91 -14.49 -13.20 -6.73
CA SER A 91 -14.87 -14.49 -6.14
C SER A 91 -15.65 -15.38 -7.11
N ILE A 92 -16.22 -14.80 -8.18
CA ILE A 92 -17.01 -15.52 -9.19
C ILE A 92 -16.13 -16.20 -10.26
N GLU A 93 -14.87 -15.79 -10.40
CA GLU A 93 -13.92 -16.40 -11.36
C GLU A 93 -13.28 -17.73 -10.86
N ILE A 94 -13.71 -18.26 -9.71
CA ILE A 94 -13.16 -19.49 -9.10
C ILE A 94 -14.07 -20.73 -9.30
N ASP A 95 -15.19 -20.60 -10.00
CA ASP A 95 -16.02 -21.75 -10.44
C ASP A 95 -15.73 -22.20 -11.88
#